data_AF-X0XJW1-F1
#
_entry.id   AF-X0XJW1-F1
#
_cell.length_a   1.000
_cell.length_b   1.000
_cell.length_c   1.000
_cell.angle_alpha   90.00
_cell.angle_beta   90.00
_cell.angle_gamma   90.00
#
_symmetry.space_group_name_H-M   'P 1'
#
loop_
_entity.id
_entity.type
_entity.pdbx_description
1 polymer ?
#
loop_
_entity_poly.entity_id
_entity_poly.type
_entity_poly.pdbx_seq_one_letter_code
_entity_poly.pdbx_strand_id
1 'polypeptide(L)'
;SPFDHFGEVLWPEPDADRYNFIVSELLDGLKQGGRLDDQGLIKFGSQCLEGIYSSLKIKVKAGEDLKEGYKFETKWGKAIGCLSENNEILKLGQKMGYVLVVQKDAKTEHVRIKGRPDSRVDLTQIKEELAKLDPKATWFLHISKKMLLNGSTKNIKMKPSRLSLRKVIEVLAI
;
A
#
# COMPACT_ATOMS: atom_id res chain seq x y z
N SER A 1 -24.72 9.92 21.19
CA SER A 1 -23.72 9.97 20.10
C SER A 1 -23.77 11.34 19.43
N PRO A 2 -22.70 11.88 18.80
CA PRO A 2 -22.77 13.10 17.98
C PRO A 2 -23.82 13.04 16.86
N PHE A 3 -24.15 11.82 16.42
CA PHE A 3 -25.23 11.50 15.49
C PHE A 3 -26.63 11.73 16.11
N ASP A 4 -26.80 11.60 17.44
CA ASP A 4 -28.07 11.92 18.11
C ASP A 4 -28.34 13.43 18.18
N HIS A 5 -27.36 14.26 17.81
CA HIS A 5 -27.48 15.72 17.78
C HIS A 5 -27.49 16.27 16.35
N PHE A 6 -27.67 15.41 15.33
CA PHE A 6 -27.68 15.78 13.90
C PHE A 6 -26.41 16.51 13.46
N GLY A 7 -25.26 16.18 14.06
CA GLY A 7 -23.99 16.85 13.77
C GLY A 7 -23.52 16.71 12.31
N GLU A 8 -24.05 15.74 11.56
CA GLU A 8 -23.74 15.57 10.14
C GLU A 8 -24.14 16.77 9.26
N VAL A 9 -25.10 17.60 9.67
CA VAL A 9 -25.50 18.80 8.90
C VAL A 9 -24.37 19.83 8.78
N LEU A 10 -23.34 19.72 9.62
CA LEU A 10 -22.17 20.61 9.63
C LEU A 10 -21.01 20.08 8.77
N TRP A 11 -21.17 18.91 8.15
CA TRP A 11 -20.13 18.33 7.29
C TRP A 11 -20.02 19.09 5.95
N PRO A 12 -18.84 19.11 5.30
CA PRO A 12 -18.73 19.63 3.94
C PRO A 12 -19.64 18.88 2.98
N GLU A 13 -20.42 19.60 2.17
CA GLU A 13 -21.46 19.01 1.28
C GLU A 13 -22.34 18.00 2.03
N PRO A 14 -23.10 18.45 3.05
CA PRO A 14 -23.75 17.57 4.02
C PRO A 14 -24.82 16.65 3.40
N ASP A 15 -25.31 16.97 2.22
CA ASP A 15 -26.25 16.19 1.42
C ASP A 15 -25.57 15.15 0.50
N ALA A 16 -24.24 15.03 0.54
CA ALA A 16 -23.52 14.14 -0.35
C ALA A 16 -23.69 12.65 0.04
N ASP A 17 -24.09 11.82 -0.93
CA ASP A 17 -24.29 10.38 -0.79
C ASP A 17 -23.08 9.61 -0.22
N ARG A 18 -21.86 10.18 -0.30
CA ARG A 18 -20.64 9.58 0.27
C ARG A 18 -20.77 9.29 1.76
N TYR A 19 -21.62 10.03 2.46
CA TYR A 19 -21.84 9.85 3.88
C TYR A 19 -22.63 8.59 4.19
N ASN A 20 -23.48 8.10 3.27
CA ASN A 20 -24.17 6.82 3.44
C ASN A 20 -23.24 5.59 3.42
N PHE A 21 -21.96 5.77 3.09
CA PHE A 21 -20.96 4.70 3.09
C PHE A 21 -20.16 4.60 4.41
N ILE A 22 -20.48 5.41 5.43
CA ILE A 22 -19.89 5.25 6.77
C ILE A 22 -20.59 4.10 7.51
N VAL A 23 -19.88 3.48 8.45
CA VAL A 23 -20.35 2.25 9.13
C VAL A 23 -21.68 2.46 9.86
N SER A 24 -21.92 3.63 10.48
CA SER A 24 -23.19 3.93 11.15
C SER A 24 -24.36 3.95 10.16
N GLU A 25 -24.24 4.68 9.05
CA GLU A 25 -25.30 4.75 8.03
C GLU A 25 -25.60 3.39 7.40
N LEU A 26 -24.56 2.56 7.21
CA LEU A 26 -24.74 1.19 6.74
C LEU A 26 -25.52 0.34 7.74
N LEU A 27 -25.21 0.45 9.04
CA LEU A 27 -25.94 -0.26 10.10
C LEU A 27 -27.40 0.20 10.17
N ASP A 28 -27.65 1.51 10.09
CA ASP A 28 -28.99 2.06 10.12
C ASP A 28 -29.81 1.64 8.89
N GLY A 29 -29.22 1.68 7.70
CA GLY A 29 -29.86 1.18 6.48
C GLY A 29 -30.20 -0.32 6.55
N LEU A 30 -29.31 -1.14 7.12
CA LEU A 30 -29.54 -2.59 7.31
C LEU A 30 -30.67 -2.86 8.32
N LYS A 31 -30.76 -2.04 9.38
CA LYS A 31 -31.83 -2.10 10.38
C LYS A 31 -33.18 -1.68 9.78
N GLN A 32 -33.24 -0.50 9.18
CA GLN A 32 -34.46 0.06 8.60
C GLN A 32 -34.99 -0.79 7.44
N GLY A 33 -34.10 -1.36 6.64
CA GLY A 33 -34.45 -2.28 5.56
C GLY A 33 -34.87 -3.68 6.03
N GLY A 34 -34.91 -3.95 7.34
CA GLY A 34 -35.28 -5.25 7.91
C GLY A 34 -34.35 -6.38 7.50
N ARG A 35 -33.09 -6.06 7.13
CA ARG A 35 -32.12 -7.05 6.62
C ARG A 35 -31.38 -7.78 7.73
N LEU A 36 -31.20 -7.11 8.88
CA LEU A 36 -30.55 -7.66 10.06
C LEU A 36 -31.36 -7.31 11.32
N ASP A 37 -31.37 -8.23 12.27
CA ASP A 37 -31.84 -7.98 13.64
C ASP A 37 -30.71 -7.36 14.49
N ASP A 38 -31.02 -7.01 15.75
CA ASP A 38 -30.05 -6.34 16.62
C ASP A 38 -28.75 -7.17 16.82
N GLN A 39 -28.86 -8.51 16.88
CA GLN A 39 -27.69 -9.40 16.98
C GLN A 39 -26.86 -9.40 15.69
N GLY A 40 -27.52 -9.44 14.53
CA GLY A 40 -26.88 -9.33 13.22
C GLY A 40 -26.14 -8.00 13.05
N LEU A 41 -26.76 -6.89 13.50
CA LEU A 41 -26.15 -5.56 13.48
C LEU A 41 -24.91 -5.48 14.37
N ILE A 42 -24.99 -5.97 15.61
CA ILE A 42 -23.84 -6.02 16.54
C ILE A 42 -22.70 -6.84 15.94
N LYS A 43 -23.01 -8.01 15.36
CA LYS A 43 -22.01 -8.88 14.74
C LYS A 43 -21.34 -8.18 13.56
N PHE A 44 -22.11 -7.59 12.65
CA PHE A 44 -21.58 -6.90 11.48
C PHE A 44 -20.73 -5.69 11.89
N GLY A 45 -21.24 -4.85 12.78
CA GLY A 45 -20.50 -3.69 13.31
C GLY A 45 -19.19 -4.11 13.98
N SER A 46 -19.20 -5.19 14.76
CA SER A 46 -17.97 -5.74 15.38
C SER A 46 -16.96 -6.19 14.32
N GLN A 47 -17.41 -6.87 13.25
CA GLN A 47 -16.52 -7.28 12.16
C GLN A 47 -15.91 -6.08 11.40
N CYS A 48 -16.68 -5.01 11.19
CA CYS A 48 -16.17 -3.77 10.61
C CYS A 48 -15.08 -3.15 11.50
N LEU A 49 -15.32 -3.07 12.81
CA LEU A 49 -14.34 -2.53 13.77
C LEU A 49 -13.05 -3.37 13.80
N GLU A 50 -13.14 -4.69 13.79
CA GLU A 50 -11.98 -5.58 13.71
C GLU A 50 -11.17 -5.37 12.42
N GLY A 51 -11.85 -5.18 11.28
CA GLY A 51 -11.22 -4.86 10.00
C GLY A 51 -10.49 -3.50 10.02
N ILE A 52 -11.11 -2.48 10.62
CA ILE A 52 -10.50 -1.16 10.81
C ILE A 52 -9.27 -1.28 11.72
N TYR A 53 -9.40 -1.93 12.87
CA TYR A 53 -8.31 -2.13 13.82
C TYR A 53 -7.11 -2.85 13.18
N SER A 54 -7.37 -3.93 12.46
CA SER A 54 -6.34 -4.68 11.72
C SER A 54 -5.64 -3.80 10.68
N SER A 55 -6.40 -3.01 9.92
CA SER A 55 -5.84 -2.09 8.92
C SER A 55 -4.99 -0.99 9.55
N LEU A 56 -5.41 -0.45 10.70
CA LEU A 56 -4.65 0.55 11.45
C LEU A 56 -3.35 -0.02 11.99
N LYS A 57 -3.36 -1.23 12.55
CA LYS A 57 -2.14 -1.93 12.99
C LYS A 57 -1.15 -2.11 11.84
N ILE A 58 -1.61 -2.58 10.69
CA ILE A 58 -0.80 -2.74 9.49
C ILE A 58 -0.19 -1.40 9.07
N LYS A 59 -0.98 -0.32 9.06
CA LYS A 59 -0.50 1.02 8.70
C LYS A 59 0.52 1.56 9.70
N VAL A 60 0.29 1.40 11.01
CA VAL A 60 1.23 1.84 12.06
C VAL A 60 2.57 1.14 11.88
N LYS A 61 2.56 -0.19 11.73
CA LYS A 61 3.78 -0.95 11.51
C LYS A 61 4.52 -0.54 10.22
N ALA A 62 3.78 -0.30 9.13
CA ALA A 62 4.37 0.22 7.91
C ALA A 62 5.02 1.60 8.12
N GLY A 63 4.41 2.45 8.94
CA GLY A 63 4.97 3.75 9.32
C GLY A 63 6.28 3.62 10.10
N GLU A 64 6.39 2.64 10.99
CA GLU A 64 7.64 2.33 11.71
C GLU A 64 8.72 1.85 10.75
N ASP A 65 8.41 0.90 9.86
CA ASP A 65 9.37 0.38 8.89
C ASP A 65 9.84 1.47 7.90
N LEU A 66 8.99 2.44 7.58
CA LEU A 66 9.35 3.61 6.76
C LEU A 66 10.21 4.64 7.51
N LYS A 67 10.16 4.70 8.84
CA LYS A 67 11.07 5.57 9.62
C LYS A 67 12.51 5.06 9.57
N GLU A 68 12.68 3.74 9.63
CA GLU A 68 13.97 3.05 9.53
C GLU A 68 14.44 2.83 8.08
N GLY A 69 13.63 3.25 7.10
CA GLY A 69 13.93 3.08 5.68
C GLY A 69 15.11 3.93 5.20
N TYR A 70 15.82 3.41 4.20
CA TYR A 70 16.91 4.10 3.53
C TYR A 70 16.35 5.14 2.57
N LYS A 71 16.50 6.42 2.90
CA LYS A 71 16.09 7.54 2.05
C LYS A 71 17.21 7.85 1.04
N PHE A 72 16.83 8.10 -0.21
CA PHE A 72 17.76 8.42 -1.28
C PHE A 72 17.09 9.29 -2.35
N GLU A 73 17.89 9.89 -3.23
CA GLU A 73 17.39 10.67 -4.36
C GLU A 73 17.50 9.84 -5.65
N THR A 74 16.56 10.08 -6.56
CA THR A 74 16.56 9.48 -7.90
C THR A 74 16.42 10.59 -8.93
N LYS A 75 16.61 10.28 -10.21
CA LYS A 75 16.31 11.22 -11.31
C LYS A 75 14.86 11.70 -11.35
N TRP A 76 13.94 11.06 -10.62
CA TRP A 76 12.53 11.45 -10.52
C TRP A 76 12.18 12.16 -9.20
N GLY A 77 13.12 12.26 -8.25
CA GLY A 77 12.93 12.84 -6.93
C GLY A 77 13.09 11.83 -5.78
N LYS A 78 12.64 12.26 -4.59
CA LYS A 78 12.82 11.56 -3.31
C LYS A 78 12.27 10.14 -3.32
N ALA A 79 13.10 9.20 -2.88
CA ALA A 79 12.76 7.79 -2.79
C ALA A 79 13.09 7.23 -1.41
N ILE A 80 12.49 6.07 -1.12
CA ILE A 80 12.79 5.31 0.09
C ILE A 80 12.81 3.81 -0.20
N GLY A 81 13.78 3.11 0.40
CA GLY A 81 13.89 1.67 0.35
C GLY A 81 13.83 1.06 1.74
N CYS A 82 13.00 0.04 1.92
CA CYS A 82 12.79 -0.62 3.21
C CYS A 82 12.90 -2.14 3.08
N LEU A 83 13.46 -2.76 4.12
CA LEU A 83 13.37 -4.20 4.35
C LEU A 83 12.12 -4.44 5.21
N SER A 84 11.04 -4.99 4.63
CA SER A 84 9.77 -5.15 5.34
C SER A 84 8.88 -6.21 4.68
N GLU A 85 8.27 -7.07 5.49
CA GLU A 85 7.20 -8.00 5.08
C GLU A 85 5.85 -7.30 4.87
N ASN A 86 5.73 -6.05 5.34
CA ASN A 86 4.47 -5.31 5.32
C ASN A 86 4.31 -4.51 4.03
N ASN A 87 3.49 -5.02 3.11
CA ASN A 87 3.25 -4.42 1.80
C ASN A 87 2.62 -3.00 1.84
N GLU A 88 2.03 -2.60 2.97
CA GLU A 88 1.44 -1.26 3.10
C GLU A 88 2.50 -0.15 3.00
N ILE A 89 3.79 -0.46 3.22
CA ILE A 89 4.87 0.53 3.05
C ILE A 89 4.90 1.15 1.65
N LEU A 90 4.50 0.39 0.61
CA LEU A 90 4.50 0.88 -0.77
C LEU A 90 3.46 1.99 -0.94
N LYS A 91 2.27 1.81 -0.37
CA LYS A 91 1.16 2.76 -0.47
C LYS A 91 1.38 3.94 0.48
N LEU A 92 1.78 3.65 1.72
CA LEU A 92 2.00 4.68 2.73
C LEU A 92 3.20 5.58 2.36
N GLY A 93 4.31 5.01 1.88
CA GLY A 93 5.47 5.78 1.43
C GLY A 93 5.11 6.77 0.30
N GLN A 94 4.31 6.35 -0.68
CA GLN A 94 3.84 7.25 -1.73
C GLN A 94 2.97 8.39 -1.17
N LYS A 95 2.08 8.10 -0.22
CA LYS A 95 1.28 9.11 0.49
C LYS A 95 2.12 10.08 1.32
N MET A 96 3.28 9.64 1.80
CA MET A 96 4.27 10.49 2.50
C MET A 96 5.11 11.36 1.57
N GLY A 97 4.88 11.29 0.25
CA GLY A 97 5.51 12.17 -0.73
C GLY A 97 6.70 11.57 -1.48
N TYR A 98 7.12 10.33 -1.17
CA TYR A 98 8.18 9.66 -1.94
C TYR A 98 7.68 9.33 -3.35
N VAL A 99 8.44 9.75 -4.37
CA VAL A 99 8.12 9.48 -5.77
C VAL A 99 8.29 8.01 -6.12
N LEU A 100 9.20 7.33 -5.43
CA LEU A 100 9.55 5.92 -5.63
C LEU A 100 9.71 5.23 -4.27
N VAL A 101 9.10 4.06 -4.13
CA VAL A 101 9.23 3.22 -2.93
C VAL A 101 9.74 1.84 -3.33
N VAL A 102 10.79 1.38 -2.65
CA VAL A 102 11.37 0.05 -2.79
C VAL A 102 11.08 -0.75 -1.53
N GLN A 103 10.45 -1.91 -1.71
CA GLN A 103 10.32 -2.92 -0.67
C GLN A 103 11.19 -4.10 -1.05
N LYS A 104 12.01 -4.57 -0.12
CA LYS A 104 12.50 -5.95 -0.13
C LYS A 104 11.84 -6.68 1.03
N ASP A 105 11.18 -7.78 0.75
CA ASP A 105 10.50 -8.59 1.75
C ASP A 105 11.54 -9.43 2.51
N ALA A 106 11.60 -9.28 3.84
CA ALA A 106 12.63 -9.90 4.67
C ALA A 106 12.55 -11.44 4.74
N LYS A 107 11.39 -12.00 4.37
CA LYS A 107 11.10 -13.44 4.48
C LYS A 107 11.17 -14.13 3.14
N THR A 108 10.58 -13.53 2.12
CA THR A 108 10.49 -14.10 0.76
C THR A 108 11.58 -13.58 -0.17
N GLU A 109 12.36 -12.59 0.25
CA GLU A 109 13.39 -11.91 -0.53
C GLU A 109 12.86 -11.19 -1.80
N HIS A 110 11.54 -11.16 -1.98
CA HIS A 110 10.87 -10.50 -3.08
C HIS A 110 11.15 -9.01 -3.07
N VAL A 111 11.36 -8.43 -4.25
CA VAL A 111 11.57 -6.99 -4.40
C VAL A 111 10.41 -6.36 -5.16
N ARG A 112 9.91 -5.23 -4.67
CA ARG A 112 8.87 -4.44 -5.32
C ARG A 112 9.30 -2.99 -5.37
N ILE A 113 9.36 -2.44 -6.56
CA ILE A 113 9.69 -1.04 -6.81
C ILE A 113 8.44 -0.39 -7.41
N LYS A 114 7.90 0.63 -6.75
CA LYS A 114 6.69 1.33 -7.20
C LYS A 114 6.89 2.84 -7.24
N GLY A 115 6.75 3.39 -8.43
CA GLY A 115 6.63 4.83 -8.68
C GLY A 115 5.22 5.33 -8.41
N ARG A 116 5.11 6.59 -7.99
CA ARG A 116 3.83 7.28 -7.83
C ARG A 116 3.07 7.34 -9.17
N PRO A 117 1.74 7.13 -9.19
CA PRO A 117 0.95 7.15 -10.42
C PRO A 117 1.05 8.46 -11.21
N ASP A 118 1.14 9.60 -10.53
CA ASP A 118 1.20 10.95 -11.07
C ASP A 118 2.62 11.42 -11.44
N SER A 119 3.64 10.56 -11.25
CA SER A 119 5.03 10.88 -11.55
C SER A 119 5.45 10.55 -13.00
N ARG A 120 6.66 10.96 -13.38
CA ARG A 120 7.33 10.60 -14.65
C ARG A 120 8.24 9.37 -14.54
N VAL A 121 8.08 8.56 -13.48
CA VAL A 121 8.89 7.35 -13.28
C VAL A 121 8.76 6.39 -14.47
N ASP A 122 9.89 5.91 -14.98
CA ASP A 122 9.98 4.85 -15.99
C ASP A 122 11.10 3.87 -15.61
N LEU A 123 10.72 2.67 -15.17
CA LEU A 123 11.63 1.64 -14.68
C LEU A 123 12.16 0.71 -15.79
N THR A 124 12.00 1.06 -17.08
CA THR A 124 12.45 0.20 -18.19
C THR A 124 13.96 -0.04 -18.14
N GLN A 125 14.76 1.02 -18.03
CA GLN A 125 16.23 0.91 -17.93
C GLN A 125 16.65 0.20 -16.63
N ILE A 126 15.99 0.53 -15.52
CA ILE A 126 16.25 -0.09 -14.21
C ILE A 126 16.03 -1.60 -14.26
N LYS A 127 14.96 -2.07 -14.93
CA LYS A 127 14.70 -3.50 -15.12
C LYS A 127 15.85 -4.17 -15.85
N GLU A 128 16.36 -3.56 -16.93
CA GLU A 128 17.47 -4.12 -17.71
C GLU A 128 18.76 -4.18 -16.89
N GLU A 129 19.07 -3.14 -16.13
CA GLU A 129 20.26 -3.09 -15.27
C GLU A 129 20.20 -4.13 -14.15
N LEU A 130 19.06 -4.24 -13.44
CA LEU A 130 18.87 -5.25 -12.40
C LEU A 130 18.91 -6.67 -12.96
N ALA A 131 18.38 -6.90 -14.17
CA ALA A 131 18.45 -8.20 -14.84
C ALA A 131 19.89 -8.56 -15.27
N LYS A 132 20.73 -7.57 -15.63
CA LYS A 132 22.16 -7.81 -15.90
C LYS A 132 22.93 -8.17 -14.64
N LEU A 133 22.63 -7.50 -13.52
CA LEU A 133 23.27 -7.75 -12.23
C LEU A 133 22.88 -9.09 -11.60
N ASP A 134 21.65 -9.55 -11.82
CA ASP A 134 21.18 -10.86 -11.39
C ASP A 134 20.41 -11.58 -12.52
N PRO A 135 21.13 -12.22 -13.46
CA PRO A 135 20.53 -12.88 -14.63
C PRO A 135 19.61 -14.06 -14.28
N LYS A 136 19.69 -14.58 -13.06
CA LYS A 136 18.86 -15.70 -12.59
C LYS A 136 17.54 -15.23 -12.00
N ALA A 137 17.42 -13.96 -11.65
CA ALA A 137 16.19 -13.38 -11.12
C ALA A 137 15.16 -13.15 -12.22
N THR A 138 13.88 -13.25 -11.85
CA THR A 138 12.78 -12.92 -12.76
C THR A 138 12.21 -11.56 -12.40
N TRP A 139 12.29 -10.61 -13.34
CA TRP A 139 11.77 -9.26 -13.18
C TRP A 139 10.58 -9.03 -14.11
N PHE A 140 9.45 -8.63 -13.53
CA PHE A 140 8.24 -8.27 -14.25
C PHE A 140 8.02 -6.76 -14.19
N LEU A 141 8.05 -6.10 -15.35
CA LEU A 141 7.72 -4.70 -15.49
C LEU A 141 6.26 -4.57 -15.93
N HIS A 142 5.45 -3.89 -15.13
CA HIS A 142 4.06 -3.59 -15.47
C HIS A 142 3.99 -2.64 -16.68
N ILE A 143 2.90 -2.71 -17.46
CA ILE A 143 2.71 -1.89 -18.68
C ILE A 143 2.81 -0.38 -18.44
N SER A 144 2.48 0.08 -17.23
CA SER A 144 2.64 1.49 -16.84
C SER A 144 4.10 1.93 -16.70
N LYS A 145 5.06 1.00 -16.73
CA LYS A 145 6.50 1.18 -16.48
C LYS A 145 6.85 1.72 -15.08
N LYS A 146 5.87 1.99 -14.24
CA LYS A 146 6.02 2.53 -12.87
C LYS A 146 6.07 1.45 -11.79
N MET A 147 5.88 0.18 -12.15
CA MET A 147 5.93 -0.93 -11.20
C MET A 147 6.81 -2.03 -11.72
N LEU A 148 7.84 -2.36 -10.94
CA LEU A 148 8.78 -3.43 -11.22
C LEU A 148 8.75 -4.42 -10.06
N LEU A 149 8.43 -5.68 -10.37
CA LEU A 149 8.18 -6.73 -9.40
C LEU A 149 9.17 -7.87 -9.61
N ASN A 150 9.74 -8.37 -8.53
CA ASN A 150 10.57 -9.55 -8.52
C ASN A 150 10.00 -10.55 -7.50
N GLY A 151 9.68 -11.73 -8.03
CA GLY A 151 8.94 -12.76 -7.32
C GLY A 151 7.43 -12.53 -7.26
N SER A 152 6.71 -13.62 -6.97
CA SER A 152 5.26 -13.63 -6.84
C SER A 152 4.84 -14.83 -6.02
N THR A 153 3.92 -14.62 -5.08
CA THR A 153 3.31 -15.73 -4.31
C THR A 153 2.38 -16.59 -5.17
N LYS A 154 1.96 -16.10 -6.35
CA LYS A 154 1.06 -16.82 -7.26
C LYS A 154 1.78 -17.52 -8.41
N ASN A 155 3.04 -17.16 -8.68
CA ASN A 155 3.82 -17.74 -9.78
C ASN A 155 5.10 -18.37 -9.25
N ILE A 156 5.02 -19.68 -8.97
CA ILE A 156 6.10 -20.51 -8.42
C ILE A 156 7.37 -20.50 -9.30
N LYS A 157 7.26 -20.18 -10.60
CA LYS A 157 8.41 -20.12 -11.50
C LYS A 157 9.24 -18.84 -11.36
N MET A 158 8.72 -17.80 -10.70
CA MET A 158 9.48 -16.56 -10.50
C MET A 158 10.60 -16.77 -9.49
N LYS A 159 11.82 -16.40 -9.87
CA LYS A 159 13.00 -16.49 -9.01
C LYS A 159 13.25 -15.15 -8.32
N PRO A 160 13.22 -15.09 -6.97
CA PRO A 160 13.59 -13.87 -6.25
C PRO A 160 15.04 -13.51 -6.53
N SER A 161 15.32 -12.20 -6.55
CA SER A 161 16.66 -11.68 -6.75
C SER A 161 17.47 -11.82 -5.46
N ARG A 162 18.75 -12.17 -5.63
CA ARG A 162 19.73 -12.23 -4.54
C ARG A 162 20.36 -10.88 -4.24
N LEU A 163 20.02 -9.84 -5.01
CA LEU A 163 20.50 -8.49 -4.75
C LEU A 163 19.99 -8.01 -3.39
N SER A 164 20.90 -7.43 -2.61
CA SER A 164 20.55 -6.76 -1.35
C SER A 164 19.71 -5.51 -1.64
N LEU A 165 18.94 -5.05 -0.65
CA LEU A 165 18.19 -3.79 -0.76
C LEU A 165 19.12 -2.63 -1.14
N ARG A 166 20.30 -2.56 -0.51
CA ARG A 166 21.31 -1.54 -0.81
C ARG A 166 21.75 -1.58 -2.27
N LYS A 167 21.97 -2.77 -2.85
CA LYS A 167 22.38 -2.88 -4.25
C LYS A 167 21.27 -2.44 -5.21
N VAL A 168 20.01 -2.72 -4.87
CA VAL A 168 18.86 -2.22 -5.64
C VAL A 168 18.77 -0.69 -5.56
N ILE A 169 19.00 -0.12 -4.38
CA ILE A 169 19.02 1.35 -4.19
C ILE A 169 20.14 1.98 -5.01
N GLU A 170 21.35 1.41 -5.03
CA GLU A 170 22.48 1.92 -5.83
C GLU A 170 22.16 2.04 -7.33
N VAL A 171 21.37 1.12 -7.89
CA VAL A 171 20.93 1.16 -9.30
C VAL A 171 19.90 2.27 -9.55
N LEU A 172 19.11 2.63 -8.53
CA LEU A 172 18.06 3.63 -8.62
C LEU A 172 18.54 5.05 -8.29
N ALA A 173 19.57 5.16 -7.45
CA ALA A 173 20.10 6.40 -6.94
C ALA A 173 20.85 7.18 -8.02
N ILE A 174 20.91 8.50 -7.84
CA ILE A 174 21.77 9.40 -8.61
C ILE A 174 22.95 9.87 -7.76
#